data_AF-A0A962Y771-F1
#
_entry.id   AF-A0A962Y771-F1
#
_cell.length_a   1.000
_cell.length_b   1.000
_cell.length_c   1.000
_cell.angle_alpha   90.00
_cell.angle_beta   90.00
_cell.angle_gamma   90.00
#
_symmetry.space_group_name_H-M   'P 1'
#
loop_
_entity.id
_entity.type
_entity.pdbx_description
1 polymer ?
#
loop_
_entity_poly.entity_id
_entity_poly.type
_entity_poly.pdbx_seq_one_letter_code
_entity_poly.pdbx_strand_id
1 'polypeptide(L)'
;MNLDNAFGIHEEALRLRARRSEVLASNLANADTPGYKARDFDFKAMLNKEMQAPVRMAATHSSHFSPDRGVVASNQMGYRVPQQASLDGNTVEPEREQVEFSANAMRYQATLSFLDSRIKGLKLAIKGNG
;
A
#
# COMPACT_ATOMS: atom_id res chain seq x y z
N MET A 1 -12.62 12.95 -21.16
CA MET A 1 -12.64 11.75 -20.30
C MET A 1 -11.45 11.83 -19.35
N ASN A 2 -11.66 11.97 -18.04
CA ASN A 2 -10.57 11.91 -17.07
C ASN A 2 -10.20 10.45 -16.82
N LEU A 3 -9.00 10.05 -17.25
CA LEU A 3 -8.46 8.70 -17.06
C LEU A 3 -8.27 8.35 -15.58
N ASP A 4 -8.09 9.36 -14.72
CA ASP A 4 -7.95 9.19 -13.26
C ASP A 4 -9.21 8.57 -12.62
N ASN A 5 -10.40 8.91 -13.12
CA ASN A 5 -11.66 8.29 -12.69
C ASN A 5 -11.90 6.91 -13.33
N ALA A 6 -11.13 6.55 -14.36
CA ALA A 6 -11.29 5.28 -15.07
C ALA A 6 -10.76 4.10 -14.28
N PHE A 7 -9.86 4.30 -13.31
CA PHE A 7 -9.31 3.24 -12.45
C PHE A 7 -9.85 3.27 -11.02
N GLY A 8 -10.41 4.40 -10.58
CA GLY A 8 -11.02 4.55 -9.26
C GLY A 8 -10.04 4.27 -8.12
N ILE A 9 -10.54 3.73 -7.01
CA ILE A 9 -9.76 3.48 -5.80
C ILE A 9 -8.78 2.29 -5.91
N HIS A 10 -8.88 1.50 -6.97
CA HIS A 10 -8.16 0.23 -7.08
C HIS A 10 -6.68 0.41 -7.36
N GLU A 11 -6.30 1.44 -8.11
CA GLU A 11 -4.89 1.75 -8.35
C GLU A 11 -4.18 2.11 -7.04
N GLU A 12 -4.78 3.02 -6.26
CA GLU A 12 -4.21 3.44 -4.98
C GLU A 12 -4.19 2.30 -3.96
N ALA A 13 -5.27 1.50 -3.91
CA ALA A 13 -5.30 0.28 -3.12
C ALA A 13 -4.17 -0.69 -3.52
N LEU A 14 -3.90 -0.86 -4.82
CA LEU A 14 -2.83 -1.71 -5.32
C LEU A 14 -1.45 -1.21 -4.87
N ARG A 15 -1.20 0.10 -4.98
CA ARG A 15 0.03 0.74 -4.52
C ARG A 15 0.24 0.55 -3.02
N LEU A 16 -0.79 0.82 -2.21
CA LEU A 16 -0.75 0.62 -0.76
C LEU A 16 -0.50 -0.85 -0.40
N ARG A 17 -1.09 -1.80 -1.14
CA ARG A 17 -0.84 -3.24 -0.95
C ARG A 17 0.59 -3.62 -1.30
N ALA A 18 1.15 -3.10 -2.40
CA ALA A 18 2.55 -3.32 -2.76
C ALA A 18 3.48 -2.80 -1.65
N ARG A 19 3.23 -1.57 -1.17
CA ARG A 19 4.01 -0.97 -0.08
C ARG A 19 3.93 -1.79 1.20
N ARG A 20 2.76 -2.34 1.54
CA ARG A 20 2.63 -3.22 2.72
C ARG A 20 3.42 -4.52 2.56
N SER A 21 3.49 -5.09 1.35
CA SER A 21 4.34 -6.27 1.10
C SER A 21 5.82 -5.99 1.37
N GLU A 22 6.32 -4.81 0.96
CA GLU A 22 7.70 -4.39 1.26
C GLU A 22 7.96 -4.29 2.76
N VAL A 23 7.01 -3.68 3.51
CA VAL A 23 7.11 -3.54 4.96
C VAL A 23 7.13 -4.89 5.66
N LEU A 24 6.21 -5.80 5.29
CA LEU A 24 6.13 -7.13 5.87
C LEU A 24 7.37 -7.98 5.53
N ALA A 25 7.87 -7.88 4.29
CA ALA A 25 9.12 -8.52 3.89
C ALA A 25 10.33 -7.97 4.67
N SER A 26 10.38 -6.66 4.89
CA SER A 26 11.42 -6.04 5.72
C SER A 26 11.35 -6.52 7.17
N ASN A 27 10.16 -6.65 7.75
CA ASN A 27 10.03 -7.19 9.11
C ASN A 27 10.52 -8.64 9.17
N LEU A 28 10.10 -9.49 8.24
CA LEU A 28 10.50 -10.89 8.18
C LEU A 28 12.02 -11.06 7.99
N ALA A 29 12.64 -10.24 7.14
CA ALA A 29 14.09 -10.25 6.94
C ALA A 29 14.88 -9.86 8.20
N ASN A 30 14.28 -9.07 9.09
CA ASN A 30 14.88 -8.63 10.35
C ASN A 30 14.34 -9.40 11.58
N ALA A 31 13.66 -10.55 11.35
CA ALA A 31 13.14 -11.41 12.41
C ALA A 31 14.22 -11.91 13.38
N ASP A 32 15.45 -12.09 12.90
CA ASP A 32 16.59 -12.55 13.70
C ASP A 32 17.57 -11.42 14.04
N THR A 33 17.12 -10.16 13.94
CA THR A 33 17.94 -8.98 14.26
C THR A 33 17.63 -8.44 15.66
N PRO A 34 18.55 -8.56 16.63
CA PRO A 34 18.32 -8.06 18.00
C PRO A 34 17.93 -6.58 18.02
N GLY A 35 16.96 -6.23 18.86
CA GLY A 35 16.47 -4.86 19.02
C GLY A 35 15.65 -4.29 17.87
N TYR A 36 15.40 -5.03 16.79
CA TYR A 36 14.59 -4.55 15.66
C TYR A 36 13.13 -4.29 16.08
N LYS A 37 12.53 -3.24 15.52
CA LYS A 37 11.15 -2.83 15.82
C LYS A 37 10.29 -2.97 14.57
N ALA A 38 9.38 -3.95 14.60
CA ALA A 38 8.42 -4.20 13.53
C ALA A 38 7.57 -2.96 13.24
N ARG A 39 7.40 -2.66 11.94
CA ARG A 39 6.62 -1.51 11.47
C ARG A 39 5.41 -1.96 10.67
N ASP A 40 4.34 -1.17 10.70
CA ASP A 40 3.18 -1.34 9.82
C ASP A 40 2.42 -0.01 9.70
N PHE A 41 1.38 0.02 8.87
CA PHE A 41 0.46 1.16 8.74
C PHE A 41 -0.98 0.67 8.57
N ASP A 42 -1.95 1.51 8.98
CA ASP A 42 -3.37 1.18 8.79
C ASP A 42 -3.77 1.42 7.33
N PHE A 43 -3.86 0.33 6.57
CA PHE A 43 -4.29 0.34 5.18
C PHE A 43 -5.63 1.07 4.97
N LYS A 44 -6.62 0.85 5.85
CA LYS A 44 -7.96 1.44 5.69
C LYS A 44 -7.90 2.94 5.93
N ALA A 45 -7.17 3.38 6.94
CA ALA A 45 -6.95 4.80 7.20
C ALA A 45 -6.21 5.47 6.02
N MET A 46 -5.18 4.82 5.48
CA MET A 46 -4.44 5.34 4.32
C MET A 46 -5.30 5.43 3.06
N LEU A 47 -6.04 4.36 2.74
CA LEU A 47 -6.93 4.35 1.57
C LEU A 47 -8.03 5.40 1.70
N ASN A 48 -8.64 5.52 2.88
CA ASN A 48 -9.65 6.53 3.15
C ASN A 48 -9.10 7.96 3.01
N LYS A 49 -7.84 8.18 3.39
CA LYS A 49 -7.18 9.49 3.24
C LYS A 49 -6.97 9.84 1.77
N GLU A 50 -6.55 8.88 0.96
CA GLU A 50 -6.42 9.08 -0.49
C GLU A 50 -7.78 9.29 -1.17
N MET A 51 -8.84 8.61 -0.69
CA MET A 51 -10.21 8.85 -1.17
C MET A 51 -10.76 10.22 -0.78
N GLN A 52 -10.32 10.77 0.35
CA GLN A 52 -10.79 12.05 0.90
C GLN A 52 -9.93 13.25 0.48
N ALA A 53 -8.88 13.05 -0.30
CA ALA A 53 -8.01 14.14 -0.73
C ALA A 53 -8.41 14.69 -2.11
N PRO A 54 -9.27 15.73 -2.22
CA PRO A 54 -9.21 16.63 -3.36
C PRO A 54 -8.00 17.55 -3.17
N VAL A 55 -7.28 17.79 -4.26
CA VAL A 55 -6.12 18.71 -4.40
C VAL A 55 -4.76 18.10 -4.03
N ARG A 56 -4.19 17.31 -4.96
CA ARG A 56 -2.73 17.15 -5.04
C ARG A 56 -2.16 18.47 -5.59
N MET A 57 -1.25 19.11 -4.85
CA MET A 57 -0.56 20.31 -5.32
C MET A 57 0.27 19.93 -6.55
N ALA A 58 -0.10 20.45 -7.72
CA ALA A 58 0.68 20.26 -8.93
C ALA A 58 1.94 21.14 -8.85
N ALA A 59 3.11 20.52 -8.96
CA ALA A 59 4.35 21.25 -9.18
C ALA A 59 4.33 21.77 -10.62
N THR A 60 4.03 23.06 -10.79
CA THR A 60 3.99 23.72 -12.11
C THR A 60 5.36 24.14 -12.62
N HIS A 61 6.40 24.04 -11.78
CA HIS A 61 7.79 24.34 -12.15
C HIS A 61 8.72 23.29 -11.55
N SER A 62 9.83 23.00 -12.23
CA SER A 62 10.88 22.07 -11.79
C SER A 62 11.60 22.48 -10.50
N SER A 63 11.36 23.70 -10.01
CA SER A 63 11.92 24.25 -8.77
C SER A 63 10.90 24.29 -7.63
N HIS A 64 9.66 23.87 -7.88
CA HIS A 64 8.66 23.71 -6.83
C HIS A 64 8.96 22.45 -6.02
N PHE A 65 8.64 22.51 -4.73
CA PHE A 65 8.62 21.32 -3.89
C PHE A 65 7.49 20.41 -4.37
N SER A 66 7.83 19.36 -5.12
CA SER A 66 6.88 18.28 -5.40
C SER A 66 6.53 17.61 -4.07
N PRO A 67 5.23 17.50 -3.72
CA PRO A 67 4.82 16.65 -2.61
C PRO A 67 4.88 15.19 -3.06
N ASP A 68 6.01 14.73 -3.59
CA ASP A 68 6.24 13.28 -3.76
C ASP A 68 6.60 12.71 -2.40
N ARG A 69 5.58 12.61 -1.55
CA ARG A 69 5.63 11.74 -0.40
C ARG A 69 5.15 10.41 -0.94
N GLY A 70 6.08 9.48 -1.15
CA GLY A 70 5.75 8.16 -1.69
C GLY A 70 4.52 7.53 -1.01
N VAL A 71 3.95 6.51 -1.66
CA VAL A 71 2.64 5.87 -1.37
C VAL A 71 2.23 5.82 0.11
N VAL A 72 3.18 5.58 1.02
CA VAL A 72 3.00 5.80 2.47
C VAL A 72 4.18 6.63 2.99
N ALA A 73 3.87 7.81 3.55
CA ALA A 73 4.90 8.67 4.14
C ALA A 73 5.45 8.05 5.43
N SER A 74 6.73 8.30 5.73
CA SER A 74 7.39 7.74 6.92
C SER A 74 6.70 8.10 8.25
N ASN A 75 6.00 9.23 8.30
CA ASN A 75 5.22 9.64 9.49
C ASN A 75 3.87 8.92 9.64
N GLN A 76 3.45 8.15 8.64
CA GLN A 76 2.27 7.28 8.68
C GLN A 76 2.63 5.84 9.06
N MET A 77 3.93 5.53 9.13
CA MET A 77 4.44 4.25 9.62
C MET A 77 4.48 4.25 11.15
N GLY A 78 3.82 3.28 11.77
CA GLY A 78 3.84 3.07 13.21
C GLY A 78 4.68 1.87 13.61
N TYR A 79 5.20 1.88 14.83
CA TYR A 79 5.73 0.67 15.46
C TYR A 79 4.58 -0.20 15.93
N ARG A 80 4.68 -1.51 15.69
CA ARG A 80 3.70 -2.48 16.16
C ARG A 80 3.98 -2.82 17.63
N VAL A 81 2.92 -2.95 18.42
CA VAL A 81 3.00 -3.50 19.77
C VAL A 81 3.08 -5.03 19.65
N PRO A 82 4.16 -5.68 20.12
CA PRO A 82 4.29 -7.13 20.06
C PRO A 82 3.29 -7.79 21.02
N GLN A 83 2.72 -8.94 20.63
CA GLN A 83 1.90 -9.74 21.55
C GLN A 83 2.80 -10.61 22.43
N GLN A 84 3.90 -11.11 21.86
CA GLN A 84 4.93 -11.84 22.58
C GLN A 84 6.20 -10.97 22.71
N ALA A 85 6.60 -10.71 23.96
CA ALA A 85 7.84 -9.99 24.23
C ALA A 85 9.05 -10.90 23.95
N SER A 86 9.99 -10.44 23.13
CA SER A 86 11.27 -11.12 22.94
C SER A 86 12.29 -10.70 24.02
N LEU A 87 13.19 -11.63 24.38
CA LEU A 87 14.27 -11.41 25.35
C LEU A 87 15.34 -10.44 24.82
N ASP A 88 15.53 -10.39 23.49
CA ASP A 88 16.53 -9.55 22.81
C ASP A 88 15.98 -8.16 22.41
N GLY A 89 14.74 -7.85 22.79
CA GLY A 89 14.08 -6.61 22.44
C GLY A 89 13.59 -6.52 21.00
N ASN A 90 13.67 -7.59 20.20
CA ASN A 90 12.99 -7.66 18.91
C ASN A 90 11.47 -7.70 19.10
N THR A 91 10.72 -6.98 18.26
CA THR A 91 9.25 -6.97 18.29
C THR A 91 8.62 -7.63 17.06
N VAL A 92 9.43 -8.26 16.20
CA VAL A 92 8.97 -9.04 15.06
C VAL A 92 8.46 -10.40 15.54
N GLU A 93 7.30 -10.78 15.03
CA GLU A 93 6.66 -12.07 15.29
C GLU A 93 6.60 -12.85 13.96
N PRO A 94 7.56 -13.74 13.65
CA PRO A 94 7.76 -14.28 12.30
C PRO A 94 6.53 -14.98 11.71
N GLU A 95 5.88 -15.82 12.52
CA GLU A 95 4.66 -16.55 12.14
C GLU A 95 3.53 -15.57 11.80
N ARG A 96 3.39 -14.51 12.59
CA ARG A 96 2.40 -13.45 12.35
C ARG A 96 2.72 -12.66 11.10
N GLU A 97 3.98 -12.28 10.87
CA GLU A 97 4.37 -11.57 9.64
C GLU A 97 4.11 -12.42 8.40
N GLN A 98 4.33 -13.74 8.48
CA GLN A 98 4.05 -14.66 7.37
C GLN A 98 2.55 -14.75 7.06
N VAL A 99 1.69 -14.79 8.10
CA VAL A 99 0.24 -14.76 7.94
C VAL A 99 -0.22 -13.44 7.34
N GLU A 100 0.27 -12.30 7.84
CA GLU A 100 -0.07 -10.98 7.31
C GLU A 100 0.42 -10.79 5.86
N PHE A 101 1.61 -11.30 5.52
CA PHE A 101 2.15 -11.25 4.17
C PHE A 101 1.28 -12.05 3.20
N SER A 102 0.91 -13.27 3.58
CA SER A 102 0.02 -14.13 2.79
C SER A 102 -1.36 -13.48 2.59
N ALA A 103 -1.94 -12.91 3.65
CA ALA A 103 -3.19 -12.20 3.59
C ALA A 103 -3.11 -10.93 2.73
N ASN A 104 -1.98 -10.24 2.72
CA ASN A 104 -1.75 -9.08 1.86
C ASN A 104 -1.59 -9.48 0.39
N ALA A 105 -0.88 -10.58 0.11
CA ALA A 105 -0.70 -11.12 -1.23
C ALA A 105 -2.04 -11.51 -1.88
N MET A 106 -2.92 -12.20 -1.14
CA MET A 106 -4.27 -12.52 -1.64
C MET A 106 -5.07 -11.25 -1.99
N ARG A 107 -5.03 -10.22 -1.15
CA ARG A 107 -5.72 -8.95 -1.40
C ARG A 107 -5.11 -8.16 -2.56
N TYR A 108 -3.80 -8.22 -2.73
CA TYR A 108 -3.10 -7.63 -3.87
C TYR A 108 -3.55 -8.29 -5.18
N GLN A 109 -3.55 -9.62 -5.24
CA GLN A 109 -4.03 -10.37 -6.40
C GLN A 109 -5.50 -10.07 -6.73
N ALA A 110 -6.37 -10.02 -5.71
CA ALA A 110 -7.77 -9.65 -5.92
C ALA A 110 -7.90 -8.23 -6.51
N THR A 111 -7.10 -7.28 -6.03
CA THR A 111 -7.09 -5.89 -6.54
C THR A 111 -6.64 -5.83 -8.00
N LEU A 112 -5.62 -6.62 -8.38
CA LEU A 112 -5.20 -6.77 -9.78
C LEU A 112 -6.32 -7.32 -10.67
N SER A 113 -7.02 -8.36 -10.22
CA SER A 113 -8.13 -8.96 -10.98
C SER A 113 -9.27 -7.96 -11.22
N PHE A 114 -9.60 -7.13 -10.24
CA PHE A 114 -10.59 -6.05 -10.42
C PHE A 114 -10.11 -4.99 -11.42
N LEU A 115 -8.84 -4.59 -11.32
CA LEU A 115 -8.24 -3.62 -12.23
C LEU A 115 -8.25 -4.12 -13.68
N ASP A 116 -7.84 -5.37 -13.91
CA ASP A 116 -7.86 -6.02 -15.23
C ASP A 116 -9.28 -6.11 -15.81
N SER A 117 -10.26 -6.49 -14.98
CA SER A 117 -11.68 -6.56 -15.38
C SER A 117 -12.20 -5.20 -15.83
N ARG A 118 -11.83 -4.12 -15.11
CA ARG A 118 -12.23 -2.74 -15.45
C ARG A 118 -11.55 -2.25 -16.74
N ILE A 119 -10.27 -2.56 -16.94
CA ILE A 119 -9.55 -2.28 -18.19
C ILE A 119 -10.22 -2.98 -19.38
N LYS A 120 -10.56 -4.27 -19.23
CA LYS A 120 -11.27 -5.04 -20.26
C LYS A 120 -12.62 -4.40 -20.59
N GLY A 121 -13.39 -3.99 -19.57
CA GLY A 121 -14.66 -3.28 -19.75
C GLY A 121 -14.51 -1.97 -20.53
N LEU A 122 -13.52 -1.14 -20.17
CA LEU A 122 -13.24 0.11 -20.88
C LEU A 122 -12.83 -0.13 -22.34
N LYS A 123 -11.95 -1.13 -22.59
CA LYS A 123 -11.54 -1.52 -23.95
C LYS A 123 -12.74 -1.96 -24.79
N LEU A 124 -13.66 -2.73 -24.21
CA LEU A 124 -14.88 -3.15 -24.89
C LEU A 124 -15.77 -1.96 -25.22
N ALA A 125 -15.99 -1.03 -24.29
CA ALA A 125 -16.79 0.17 -24.53
C ALA A 125 -16.22 1.08 -25.64
N ILE A 126 -14.90 1.21 -25.71
CA ILE A 126 -14.23 1.98 -26.76
C ILE A 126 -14.33 1.28 -28.13
N LYS A 127 -14.22 -0.06 -28.16
CA LYS A 127 -14.27 -0.84 -29.41
C LYS A 127 -15.69 -1.11 -29.92
N GLY A 128 -16.67 -1.23 -29.04
CA GLY A 128 -18.06 -1.64 -29.35
C GLY A 128 -18.98 -0.50 -29.78
N ASN A 129 -18.44 0.70 -30.03
CA ASN A 129 -19.20 1.85 -30.51
C ASN A 129 -18.95 2.11 -32.02
N GLY A 130 -18.82 1.04 -32.81
CA GLY A 130 -18.65 1.05 -34.26
C GLY A 130 -19.53 -0.01 -34.91
#